data_AF-A0A8H5AW12-F1
#
_entry.id   AF-A0A8H5AW12-F1
#
_cell.length_a   1.000
_cell.length_b   1.000
_cell.length_c   1.000
_cell.angle_alpha   90.00
_cell.angle_beta   90.00
_cell.angle_gamma   90.00
#
_symmetry.space_group_name_H-M   'P 1'
#
loop_
_entity.id
_entity.type
_entity.pdbx_description
1 polymer ?
#
loop_
_entity_poly.entity_id
_entity_poly.type
_entity_poly.pdbx_seq_one_letter_code
_entity_poly.pdbx_strand_id
1 'polypeptide(L)'
;MADFTLVEPKGWEYDLHSVYSAYLGYFQVYNIAWYERSWGHLFETFEAFLAFSWPAITVTDATTGRAHIVTRLNSVGAFLKMIKTRFGETLVQAPNIMQVVPFETSSRHLRHVSDYASYKKLHSTLPAVVLSATKQRIKSGEPKAIRELWEKRDKTYLAMNFEWNERNDRTVLEWGYAAVRCAHLEALAQWPPLPDTNYRKGHYIVAEYADKITNKHRPNYPWQYAFGDSQVVPKAKLPQIIQAVISSLASPDTETAPNTLVLVGHNLQGVLARLDEMKIKLPHNILTIDTMVYERALYANGQRGVMQDPTKGPDKARINGSSLSFENLLFSLTLPGANNATPVSSGTGSSGDKEKDKSPSQTQTLAPLVLPQYAPHNSGNDAIMCLFALQRLLEPAGTPVPTVKKAGKSSKAAVAAMMMGVPMVPMAPMPMAGMPMSMPMMGMNNMSMSLGVSGAMAMGIGNGMGVPFPQGASRSQAKSRPTTVYDLASEFGQMQMQLSASGGAGASRVPNLGSYGYSSTSLRPPLGAGSKRMHSFPNPKTEALE
;
A
#
# COMPACT_ATOMS: atom_id res chain seq x y z
N MET A 1 -37.51 3.01 5.42
CA MET A 1 -36.12 2.65 5.77
C MET A 1 -35.68 1.59 4.75
N ALA A 2 -34.45 1.59 4.28
CA ALA A 2 -34.00 0.54 3.36
C ALA A 2 -33.57 -0.68 4.19
N ASP A 3 -34.03 -1.88 3.82
CA ASP A 3 -33.70 -3.11 4.54
C ASP A 3 -32.18 -3.39 4.46
N PHE A 4 -31.54 -3.39 5.64
CA PHE A 4 -30.12 -3.66 5.77
C PHE A 4 -29.88 -5.16 5.92
N THR A 5 -30.05 -5.90 4.83
CA THR A 5 -29.85 -7.35 4.81
C THR A 5 -28.42 -7.68 4.39
N LEU A 6 -27.70 -8.44 5.22
CA LEU A 6 -26.38 -8.98 4.93
C LEU A 6 -26.49 -10.43 4.45
N VAL A 7 -25.69 -10.80 3.44
CA VAL A 7 -25.66 -12.16 2.87
C VAL A 7 -24.23 -12.62 2.60
N GLU A 8 -23.99 -13.92 2.75
CA GLU A 8 -22.72 -14.54 2.37
C GLU A 8 -22.52 -14.52 0.85
N PRO A 9 -21.32 -14.14 0.33
CA PRO A 9 -21.05 -14.07 -1.11
C PRO A 9 -21.08 -15.41 -1.85
N LYS A 10 -20.89 -16.53 -1.16
CA LYS A 10 -20.95 -17.87 -1.76
C LYS A 10 -22.33 -18.12 -2.42
N GLY A 11 -22.34 -18.63 -3.66
CA GLY A 11 -23.55 -18.82 -4.46
C GLY A 11 -24.06 -17.58 -5.20
N TRP A 12 -23.41 -16.41 -5.06
CA TRP A 12 -23.67 -15.21 -5.87
C TRP A 12 -22.67 -15.12 -7.02
N GLU A 13 -22.87 -15.96 -8.02
CA GLU A 13 -21.84 -16.25 -9.03
C GLU A 13 -22.22 -15.74 -10.44
N TYR A 14 -23.45 -15.27 -10.67
CA TYR A 14 -23.93 -14.90 -12.01
C TYR A 14 -23.96 -13.39 -12.19
N ASP A 15 -23.16 -12.84 -13.10
CA ASP A 15 -23.15 -11.41 -13.40
C ASP A 15 -24.50 -10.96 -13.99
N LEU A 16 -25.15 -10.00 -13.34
CA LEU A 16 -26.52 -9.57 -13.65
C LEU A 16 -26.66 -8.98 -15.06
N HIS A 17 -25.67 -8.23 -15.53
CA HIS A 17 -25.67 -7.68 -16.88
C HIS A 17 -25.43 -8.80 -17.91
N SER A 18 -24.59 -9.77 -17.57
CA SER A 18 -24.39 -10.95 -18.41
C SER A 18 -25.63 -11.85 -18.50
N VAL A 19 -26.51 -11.90 -17.50
CA VAL A 19 -27.79 -12.64 -17.63
C VAL A 19 -28.60 -12.03 -18.78
N TYR A 20 -28.78 -10.71 -18.80
CA TYR A 20 -29.51 -10.02 -19.86
C TYR A 20 -28.88 -10.25 -21.25
N SER A 21 -27.57 -10.04 -21.39
CA SER A 21 -26.91 -10.20 -22.70
C SER A 21 -26.89 -11.65 -23.18
N ALA A 22 -26.81 -12.64 -22.27
CA ALA A 22 -26.88 -14.05 -22.62
C ALA A 22 -28.26 -14.42 -23.20
N TYR A 23 -29.36 -13.85 -22.66
CA TYR A 23 -30.69 -14.04 -23.23
C TYR A 23 -30.84 -13.44 -24.62
N LEU A 24 -30.38 -12.21 -24.85
CA LEU A 24 -30.41 -11.61 -26.19
C LEU A 24 -29.60 -12.43 -27.20
N GLY A 25 -28.40 -12.88 -26.82
CA GLY A 25 -27.59 -13.79 -27.64
C GLY A 25 -28.29 -15.13 -27.90
N TYR A 26 -28.94 -15.71 -26.90
CA TYR A 26 -29.73 -16.94 -27.05
C TYR A 26 -30.88 -16.75 -28.04
N PHE A 27 -31.64 -15.64 -27.95
CA PHE A 27 -32.73 -15.38 -28.91
C PHE A 27 -32.22 -15.25 -30.34
N GLN A 28 -31.09 -14.56 -30.54
CA GLN A 28 -30.46 -14.42 -31.85
C GLN A 28 -30.00 -15.77 -32.43
N VAL A 29 -29.33 -16.61 -31.63
CA VAL A 29 -28.77 -17.91 -32.07
C VAL A 29 -29.87 -18.89 -32.45
N TYR A 30 -30.99 -18.91 -31.71
CA TYR A 30 -32.10 -19.83 -31.95
C TYR A 30 -33.25 -19.22 -32.77
N ASN A 31 -33.04 -18.05 -33.38
CA ASN A 31 -34.02 -17.30 -34.17
C ASN A 31 -35.40 -17.15 -33.47
N ILE A 32 -35.37 -16.84 -32.16
CA ILE A 32 -36.57 -16.66 -31.35
C ILE A 32 -37.06 -15.23 -31.54
N ALA A 33 -38.25 -15.05 -32.12
CA ALA A 33 -38.95 -13.77 -32.21
C ALA A 33 -39.48 -13.32 -30.83
N TRP A 34 -38.55 -13.00 -29.92
CA TRP A 34 -38.83 -12.64 -28.53
C TRP A 34 -39.69 -11.38 -28.41
N TYR A 35 -39.58 -10.46 -29.38
CA TYR A 35 -40.36 -9.23 -29.49
C TYR A 35 -41.84 -9.45 -29.82
N GLU A 36 -42.22 -10.64 -30.32
CA GLU A 36 -43.62 -11.04 -30.52
C GLU A 36 -44.19 -11.78 -29.30
N ARG A 37 -43.36 -12.09 -28.29
CA ARG A 37 -43.80 -12.81 -27.09
C ARG A 37 -44.38 -11.86 -26.06
N SER A 38 -45.34 -12.36 -25.28
CA SER A 38 -46.03 -11.55 -24.28
C SER A 38 -45.09 -11.02 -23.17
N TRP A 39 -44.01 -11.75 -22.89
CA TRP A 39 -42.92 -11.36 -21.99
C TRP A 39 -41.79 -10.56 -22.67
N GLY A 40 -41.86 -10.33 -23.98
CA GLY A 40 -40.81 -9.71 -24.79
C GLY A 40 -40.40 -8.32 -24.31
N HIS A 41 -41.35 -7.54 -23.81
CA HIS A 41 -41.12 -6.21 -23.24
C HIS A 41 -40.07 -6.19 -22.10
N LEU A 42 -39.89 -7.31 -21.38
CA LEU A 42 -38.85 -7.46 -20.35
C LEU A 42 -37.42 -7.50 -20.93
N PHE A 43 -37.27 -7.59 -22.25
CA PHE A 43 -35.97 -7.64 -22.92
C PHE A 43 -35.72 -6.47 -23.89
N GLU A 44 -36.72 -5.59 -24.12
CA GLU A 44 -36.60 -4.38 -24.97
C GLU A 44 -35.41 -3.51 -24.58
N THR A 45 -35.16 -3.36 -23.28
CA THR A 45 -34.00 -2.65 -22.74
C THR A 45 -33.50 -3.34 -21.47
N PHE A 46 -32.25 -3.07 -21.09
CA PHE A 46 -31.73 -3.51 -19.79
C PHE A 46 -32.52 -2.89 -18.62
N GLU A 47 -33.10 -1.69 -18.78
CA GLU A 47 -33.95 -1.08 -17.76
C GLU A 47 -35.26 -1.85 -17.57
N ALA A 48 -35.93 -2.26 -18.66
CA ALA A 48 -37.12 -3.11 -18.59
C ALA A 48 -36.82 -4.48 -17.96
N PHE A 49 -35.64 -5.05 -18.24
CA PHE A 49 -35.17 -6.28 -17.61
C PHE A 49 -34.97 -6.15 -16.09
N LEU A 50 -34.57 -4.97 -15.61
CA LEU A 50 -34.39 -4.71 -14.18
C LEU A 50 -35.72 -4.62 -13.41
N ALA A 51 -36.87 -4.43 -14.08
CA ALA A 51 -38.19 -4.34 -13.45
C ALA A 51 -38.60 -5.59 -12.65
N PHE A 52 -37.90 -6.72 -12.81
CA PHE A 52 -38.02 -7.90 -11.95
C PHE A 52 -37.58 -7.67 -10.49
N SER A 53 -36.89 -6.55 -10.18
CA SER A 53 -36.33 -6.25 -8.86
C SER A 53 -35.28 -7.27 -8.43
N TRP A 54 -34.20 -7.36 -9.21
CA TRP A 54 -33.17 -8.39 -9.06
C TRP A 54 -32.47 -8.29 -7.70
N PRO A 55 -32.52 -9.34 -6.85
CA PRO A 55 -31.66 -9.41 -5.68
C PRO A 55 -30.21 -9.54 -6.19
N ALA A 56 -29.32 -8.68 -5.69
CA ALA A 56 -27.94 -8.60 -6.14
C ALA A 56 -26.98 -8.13 -5.03
N ILE A 57 -25.70 -8.49 -5.18
CA ILE A 57 -24.58 -7.96 -4.38
C ILE A 57 -23.42 -7.54 -5.29
N THR A 58 -22.43 -6.85 -4.73
CA THR A 58 -21.15 -6.56 -5.40
C THR A 58 -20.03 -7.44 -4.88
N VAL A 59 -19.36 -8.14 -5.80
CA VAL A 59 -18.21 -9.01 -5.54
C VAL A 59 -17.05 -8.66 -6.46
N THR A 60 -15.87 -9.17 -6.15
CA THR A 60 -14.69 -9.16 -6.99
C THR A 60 -14.39 -10.58 -7.42
N ASP A 61 -14.21 -10.83 -8.72
CA ASP A 61 -13.78 -12.15 -9.20
C ASP A 61 -12.34 -12.42 -8.73
N ALA A 62 -12.14 -13.54 -8.02
CA ALA A 62 -10.84 -13.98 -7.56
C ALA A 62 -9.85 -14.18 -8.71
N THR A 63 -10.34 -14.61 -9.89
CA THR A 63 -9.51 -14.98 -11.04
C THR A 63 -8.97 -13.75 -11.77
N THR A 64 -9.85 -12.84 -12.18
CA THR A 64 -9.54 -11.64 -12.98
C THR A 64 -9.32 -10.37 -12.17
N GLY A 65 -9.73 -10.34 -10.89
CA GLY A 65 -9.66 -9.14 -10.04
C GLY A 65 -10.66 -8.04 -10.41
N ARG A 66 -11.60 -8.30 -11.33
CA ARG A 66 -12.66 -7.36 -11.72
C ARG A 66 -13.83 -7.42 -10.76
N ALA A 67 -14.51 -6.29 -10.52
CA ALA A 67 -15.73 -6.27 -9.72
C ALA A 67 -17.00 -6.37 -10.59
N HIS A 68 -18.00 -7.04 -10.03
CA HIS A 68 -19.24 -7.45 -10.71
C HIS A 68 -20.46 -7.17 -9.82
N ILE A 69 -21.60 -6.91 -10.45
CA ILE A 69 -22.93 -6.95 -9.81
C ILE A 69 -23.51 -8.32 -10.10
N VAL A 70 -23.66 -9.15 -9.06
CA VAL A 70 -23.99 -10.56 -9.19
C VAL A 70 -25.33 -10.91 -8.57
N THR A 71 -26.02 -11.87 -9.15
CA THR A 71 -27.22 -12.53 -8.62
C THR A 71 -26.97 -14.03 -8.42
N ARG A 72 -27.98 -14.74 -7.90
CA ARG A 72 -27.95 -16.21 -7.68
C ARG A 72 -28.68 -16.95 -8.79
N LEU A 73 -28.30 -18.21 -9.02
CA LEU A 73 -29.03 -19.12 -9.94
C LEU A 73 -30.52 -19.20 -9.60
N ASN A 74 -30.85 -19.26 -8.30
CA ASN A 74 -32.24 -19.29 -7.82
C ASN A 74 -33.03 -18.03 -8.22
N SER A 75 -32.37 -16.88 -8.36
CA SER A 75 -33.00 -15.63 -8.81
C SER A 75 -33.31 -15.67 -10.30
N VAL A 76 -32.41 -16.23 -11.12
CA VAL A 76 -32.65 -16.52 -12.55
C VAL A 76 -33.81 -17.51 -12.69
N GLY A 77 -33.83 -18.58 -11.89
CA GLY A 77 -34.95 -19.53 -11.84
C GLY A 77 -36.28 -18.88 -11.40
N ALA A 78 -36.24 -17.93 -10.46
CA ALA A 78 -37.42 -17.17 -10.05
C ALA A 78 -37.94 -16.23 -11.15
N PHE A 79 -37.06 -15.61 -11.93
CA PHE A 79 -37.41 -14.83 -13.12
C PHE A 79 -38.09 -15.69 -14.19
N LEU A 80 -37.53 -16.87 -14.49
CA LEU A 80 -38.15 -17.84 -15.41
C LEU A 80 -39.51 -18.35 -14.91
N LYS A 81 -39.64 -18.62 -13.61
CA LYS A 81 -40.92 -19.00 -12.99
C LYS A 81 -41.93 -17.86 -13.04
N MET A 82 -41.51 -16.62 -12.86
CA MET A 82 -42.34 -15.43 -13.02
C MET A 82 -42.87 -15.33 -14.46
N ILE A 83 -42.02 -15.55 -15.47
CA ILE A 83 -42.47 -15.57 -16.87
C ILE A 83 -43.56 -16.64 -17.08
N LYS A 84 -43.28 -17.88 -16.66
CA LYS A 84 -44.24 -19.00 -16.79
C LYS A 84 -45.58 -18.75 -16.09
N THR A 85 -45.57 -18.10 -14.93
CA THR A 85 -46.78 -17.89 -14.12
C THR A 85 -47.58 -16.65 -14.50
N ARG A 86 -46.94 -15.59 -15.00
CA ARG A 86 -47.63 -14.35 -15.41
C ARG A 86 -48.08 -14.34 -16.87
N PHE A 87 -47.34 -15.02 -17.74
CA PHE A 87 -47.58 -14.98 -19.19
C PHE A 87 -48.02 -16.33 -19.79
N GLY A 88 -47.97 -17.42 -19.02
CA GLY A 88 -48.29 -18.77 -19.51
C GLY A 88 -47.25 -19.39 -20.46
N GLU A 89 -46.25 -18.62 -20.89
CA GLU A 89 -45.17 -19.06 -21.78
C GLU A 89 -43.96 -19.60 -21.01
N THR A 90 -43.24 -20.58 -21.57
CA THR A 90 -42.00 -21.10 -20.98
C THR A 90 -40.77 -20.52 -21.66
N LEU A 91 -39.94 -19.79 -20.90
CA LEU A 91 -38.58 -19.44 -21.30
C LEU A 91 -37.58 -20.40 -20.62
N VAL A 92 -36.62 -20.93 -21.39
CA VAL A 92 -35.54 -21.78 -20.86
C VAL A 92 -34.40 -20.95 -20.27
N GLN A 93 -33.48 -21.57 -19.54
CA GLN A 93 -32.26 -20.88 -19.09
C GLN A 93 -31.31 -20.65 -20.28
N ALA A 94 -30.88 -19.40 -20.49
CA ALA A 94 -29.88 -19.10 -21.50
C ALA A 94 -28.51 -19.74 -21.14
N PRO A 95 -27.79 -20.33 -22.11
CA PRO A 95 -26.40 -20.74 -21.94
C PRO A 95 -25.48 -19.52 -21.84
N ASN A 96 -24.21 -19.76 -21.50
CA ASN A 96 -23.13 -18.76 -21.56
C ASN A 96 -23.33 -17.48 -20.70
N ILE A 97 -24.12 -17.56 -19.63
CA ILE A 97 -24.13 -16.51 -18.59
C ILE A 97 -22.76 -16.51 -17.90
N MET A 98 -22.09 -15.35 -17.85
CA MET A 98 -20.80 -15.19 -17.19
C MET A 98 -20.91 -15.54 -15.71
N GLN A 99 -20.16 -16.57 -15.32
CA GLN A 99 -19.96 -16.96 -13.93
C GLN A 99 -18.66 -16.35 -13.41
N VAL A 100 -18.67 -15.88 -12.17
CA VAL A 100 -17.52 -15.31 -11.46
C VAL A 100 -17.29 -16.08 -10.17
N VAL A 101 -16.06 -16.09 -9.66
CA VAL A 101 -15.72 -16.71 -8.37
C VAL A 101 -15.55 -15.60 -7.33
N PRO A 102 -16.50 -15.38 -6.40
CA PRO A 102 -16.38 -14.31 -5.41
C PRO A 102 -15.12 -14.45 -4.56
N PHE A 103 -14.28 -13.42 -4.57
CA PHE A 103 -13.10 -13.32 -3.72
C PHE A 103 -13.47 -13.09 -2.25
N GLU A 104 -14.56 -12.38 -1.99
CA GLU A 104 -14.82 -11.85 -0.66
C GLU A 104 -15.31 -12.91 0.33
N THR A 105 -14.62 -12.96 1.46
CA THR A 105 -14.88 -13.86 2.61
C THR A 105 -15.78 -13.22 3.68
N SER A 106 -16.34 -12.03 3.41
CA SER A 106 -17.18 -11.26 4.34
C SER A 106 -18.55 -11.00 3.75
N SER A 107 -19.57 -11.03 4.60
CA SER A 107 -20.95 -10.74 4.23
C SER A 107 -21.09 -9.42 3.45
N ARG A 108 -21.91 -9.41 2.40
CA ARG A 108 -22.20 -8.24 1.56
C ARG A 108 -23.63 -7.75 1.77
N HIS A 109 -23.86 -6.46 1.55
CA HIS A 109 -25.21 -5.88 1.54
C HIS A 109 -26.01 -6.41 0.34
N LEU A 110 -27.10 -7.13 0.62
CA LEU A 110 -28.12 -7.45 -0.36
C LEU A 110 -28.84 -6.17 -0.80
N ARG A 111 -28.97 -5.98 -2.10
CA ARG A 111 -29.79 -4.92 -2.70
C ARG A 111 -30.79 -5.54 -3.66
N HIS A 112 -31.93 -4.89 -3.83
CA HIS A 112 -32.85 -5.20 -4.91
C HIS A 112 -32.70 -4.11 -5.97
N VAL A 113 -32.42 -4.52 -7.21
CA VAL A 113 -32.16 -3.63 -8.35
C VAL A 113 -33.36 -3.68 -9.28
N SER A 114 -34.23 -2.67 -9.16
CA SER A 114 -35.52 -2.56 -9.85
C SER A 114 -35.49 -1.69 -11.12
N ASP A 115 -34.43 -0.92 -11.32
CA ASP A 115 -34.40 0.18 -12.28
C ASP A 115 -32.94 0.57 -12.63
N TYR A 116 -32.76 1.33 -13.72
CA TYR A 116 -31.43 1.70 -14.17
C TYR A 116 -30.71 2.66 -13.20
N ALA A 117 -31.44 3.48 -12.44
CA ALA A 117 -30.86 4.43 -11.50
C ALA A 117 -30.21 3.74 -10.28
N SER A 118 -30.85 2.71 -9.73
CA SER A 118 -30.34 1.85 -8.66
C SER A 118 -29.18 0.99 -9.15
N TYR A 119 -29.26 0.44 -10.36
CA TYR A 119 -28.13 -0.25 -11.01
C TYR A 119 -26.93 0.67 -11.16
N LYS A 120 -27.11 1.88 -11.72
CA LYS A 120 -26.04 2.87 -11.93
C LYS A 120 -25.40 3.31 -10.62
N LYS A 121 -26.18 3.51 -9.56
CA LYS A 121 -25.68 3.76 -8.20
C LYS A 121 -24.81 2.61 -7.70
N LEU A 122 -25.25 1.36 -7.84
CA LEU A 122 -24.48 0.19 -7.44
C LEU A 122 -23.21 0.00 -8.28
N HIS A 123 -23.30 0.24 -9.58
CA HIS A 123 -22.16 0.15 -10.50
C HIS A 123 -21.08 1.19 -10.15
N SER A 124 -21.47 2.38 -9.68
CA SER A 124 -20.51 3.41 -9.25
C SER A 124 -19.66 3.00 -8.05
N THR A 125 -20.06 2.00 -7.26
CA THR A 125 -19.28 1.50 -6.11
C THR A 125 -18.25 0.42 -6.49
N LEU A 126 -18.28 -0.11 -7.72
CA LEU A 126 -17.40 -1.20 -8.15
C LEU A 126 -15.89 -0.88 -8.02
N PRO A 127 -15.39 0.34 -8.31
CA PRO A 127 -13.97 0.67 -8.09
C PRO A 127 -13.53 0.56 -6.62
N ALA A 128 -14.39 0.95 -5.67
CA ALA A 128 -14.12 0.83 -4.25
C ALA A 128 -14.11 -0.66 -3.80
N VAL A 129 -14.98 -1.48 -4.40
CA VAL A 129 -15.00 -2.93 -4.21
C VAL A 129 -13.69 -3.56 -4.68
N VAL A 130 -13.21 -3.21 -5.90
CA VAL A 130 -11.90 -3.63 -6.41
C VAL A 130 -10.77 -3.20 -5.45
N LEU A 131 -10.72 -1.92 -5.05
CA LEU A 131 -9.69 -1.42 -4.14
C LEU A 131 -9.65 -2.20 -2.82
N SER A 132 -10.81 -2.48 -2.22
CA SER A 132 -10.92 -3.28 -1.01
C SER A 132 -10.37 -4.69 -1.20
N ALA A 133 -10.71 -5.36 -2.31
CA ALA A 133 -10.20 -6.69 -2.63
C ALA A 133 -8.68 -6.67 -2.89
N THR A 134 -8.18 -5.74 -3.71
CA THR A 134 -6.75 -5.56 -3.97
C THR A 134 -5.95 -5.34 -2.69
N LYS A 135 -6.43 -4.49 -1.77
CA LYS A 135 -5.81 -4.30 -0.45
C LYS A 135 -5.74 -5.59 0.35
N GLN A 136 -6.80 -6.39 0.37
CA GLN A 136 -6.83 -7.66 1.09
C GLN A 136 -5.86 -8.68 0.47
N ARG A 137 -5.87 -8.86 -0.85
CA ARG A 137 -4.98 -9.78 -1.60
C ARG A 137 -3.50 -9.50 -1.35
N ILE A 138 -3.11 -8.23 -1.46
CA ILE A 138 -1.74 -7.77 -1.20
C ILE A 138 -1.37 -7.96 0.28
N LYS A 139 -2.27 -7.60 1.21
CA LYS A 139 -2.04 -7.78 2.65
C LYS A 139 -1.91 -9.26 3.06
N SER A 140 -2.59 -10.17 2.36
CA SER A 140 -2.43 -11.63 2.53
C SER A 140 -1.16 -12.21 1.90
N GLY A 141 -0.36 -11.39 1.20
CA GLY A 141 0.86 -11.85 0.54
C GLY A 141 0.63 -12.58 -0.78
N GLU A 142 -0.52 -12.40 -1.44
CA GLU A 142 -0.86 -13.16 -2.65
C GLU A 142 0.14 -12.88 -3.80
N PRO A 143 0.87 -13.90 -4.30
CA PRO A 143 1.97 -13.65 -5.23
C PRO A 143 1.57 -13.03 -6.56
N LYS A 144 0.40 -13.41 -7.13
CA LYS A 144 -0.11 -12.83 -8.38
C LYS A 144 -0.37 -11.33 -8.21
N ALA A 145 -1.15 -10.95 -7.19
CA ALA A 145 -1.51 -9.56 -6.93
C ALA A 145 -0.30 -8.66 -6.61
N ILE A 146 0.70 -9.16 -5.88
CA ILE A 146 1.93 -8.40 -5.57
C ILE A 146 2.81 -8.24 -6.82
N ARG A 147 2.94 -9.29 -7.64
CA ARG A 147 3.68 -9.25 -8.90
C ARG A 147 3.04 -8.28 -9.90
N GLU A 148 1.73 -8.36 -10.12
CA GLU A 148 0.99 -7.44 -10.99
C GLU A 148 1.07 -5.97 -10.52
N LEU A 149 1.23 -5.73 -9.21
CA LEU A 149 1.46 -4.38 -8.68
C LEU A 149 2.86 -3.85 -9.03
N TRP A 150 3.89 -4.70 -8.95
CA TRP A 150 5.27 -4.36 -9.30
C TRP A 150 5.44 -4.16 -10.81
N GLU A 151 4.88 -5.07 -11.61
CA GLU A 151 4.97 -5.06 -13.08
C GLU A 151 4.26 -3.88 -13.73
N LYS A 152 3.32 -3.22 -13.05
CA LYS A 152 2.73 -1.94 -13.50
C LYS A 152 3.72 -0.78 -13.49
N ARG A 153 4.76 -0.85 -12.67
CA ARG A 153 5.83 0.15 -12.51
C ARG A 153 5.33 1.57 -12.21
N ASP A 154 4.07 1.76 -11.83
CA ASP A 154 3.41 3.05 -11.63
C ASP A 154 3.41 3.52 -10.17
N LYS A 155 3.99 2.72 -9.26
CA LYS A 155 4.00 2.96 -7.81
C LYS A 155 5.31 3.53 -7.28
N THR A 156 5.23 4.03 -6.05
CA THR A 156 6.37 4.33 -5.20
C THR A 156 6.36 3.36 -4.02
N TYR A 157 7.41 2.59 -3.86
CA TYR A 157 7.55 1.67 -2.73
C TYR A 157 8.39 2.34 -1.65
N LEU A 158 7.92 2.31 -0.41
CA LEU A 158 8.58 2.87 0.76
C LEU A 158 8.73 1.79 1.83
N ALA A 159 9.94 1.24 1.96
CA ALA A 159 10.30 0.43 3.10
C ALA A 159 10.70 1.32 4.28
N MET A 160 10.33 0.93 5.49
CA MET A 160 10.75 1.60 6.71
C MET A 160 10.87 0.63 7.88
N ASN A 161 11.78 0.92 8.81
CA ASN A 161 11.92 0.22 10.09
C ASN A 161 12.06 1.24 11.24
N PHE A 162 11.74 0.81 12.45
CA PHE A 162 12.00 1.53 13.69
C PHE A 162 12.81 0.65 14.63
N GLU A 163 13.83 1.20 15.29
CA GLU A 163 14.38 0.60 16.50
C GLU A 163 13.79 1.29 17.73
N TRP A 164 13.45 0.51 18.76
CA TRP A 164 12.86 1.00 20.00
C TRP A 164 13.45 0.29 21.22
N ASN A 165 13.31 0.92 22.39
CA ASN A 165 13.79 0.38 23.66
C ASN A 165 13.04 -0.91 24.04
N GLU A 166 13.77 -1.99 24.27
CA GLU A 166 13.20 -3.28 24.73
C GLU A 166 12.42 -3.18 26.05
N ARG A 167 12.78 -2.24 26.91
CA ARG A 167 12.12 -2.03 28.22
C ARG A 167 10.90 -1.11 28.13
N ASN A 168 10.74 -0.38 27.04
CA ASN A 168 9.63 0.54 26.81
C ASN A 168 9.46 0.76 25.31
N ASP A 169 8.61 -0.05 24.69
CA ASP A 169 8.39 -0.15 23.26
C ASP A 169 7.89 1.16 22.60
N ARG A 170 7.29 2.07 23.38
CA ARG A 170 6.93 3.45 22.97
C ARG A 170 8.14 4.38 22.82
N THR A 171 9.32 3.97 23.25
CA THR A 171 10.56 4.76 23.18
C THR A 171 11.31 4.39 21.91
N VAL A 172 10.91 5.00 20.80
CA VAL A 172 11.66 4.92 19.53
C VAL A 172 13.03 5.57 19.69
N LEU A 173 14.06 4.83 19.27
CA LEU A 173 15.48 5.19 19.31
C LEU A 173 15.97 5.64 17.93
N GLU A 174 15.52 4.95 16.88
CA GLU A 174 15.95 5.16 15.50
C GLU A 174 14.78 4.97 14.53
N TRP A 175 14.80 5.67 13.40
CA TRP A 175 13.92 5.44 12.27
C TRP A 175 14.70 5.47 10.95
N GLY A 176 14.45 4.48 10.10
CA GLY A 176 15.10 4.34 8.81
C GLY A 176 14.09 4.10 7.70
N TYR A 177 14.43 4.57 6.50
CA TYR A 177 13.59 4.39 5.32
C TYR A 177 14.42 4.19 4.05
N ALA A 178 13.83 3.48 3.09
CA ALA A 178 14.29 3.39 1.72
C ALA A 178 13.08 3.45 0.78
N ALA A 179 13.19 4.21 -0.31
CA ALA A 179 12.10 4.45 -1.24
C ALA A 179 12.55 4.40 -2.69
N VAL A 180 11.72 3.83 -3.57
CA VAL A 180 11.93 3.78 -5.02
C VAL A 180 10.67 4.26 -5.75
N ARG A 181 10.83 5.24 -6.64
CA ARG A 181 9.74 5.83 -7.46
C ARG A 181 9.71 5.15 -8.84
N CYS A 182 9.07 4.00 -8.97
CA CYS A 182 9.10 3.20 -10.20
C CYS A 182 8.62 3.98 -11.43
N ALA A 183 7.58 4.81 -11.30
CA ALA A 183 7.01 5.56 -12.43
C ALA A 183 8.03 6.54 -13.06
N HIS A 184 8.92 7.11 -12.25
CA HIS A 184 10.00 7.97 -12.73
C HIS A 184 11.09 7.17 -13.44
N LEU A 185 11.43 5.99 -12.93
CA LEU A 185 12.44 5.11 -13.53
C LEU A 185 11.98 4.53 -14.87
N GLU A 186 10.70 4.14 -14.98
CA GLU A 186 10.09 3.68 -16.22
C GLU A 186 10.11 4.80 -17.29
N ALA A 187 9.77 6.04 -16.91
CA ALA A 187 9.86 7.20 -17.81
C ALA A 187 11.30 7.51 -18.26
N LEU A 188 12.32 7.04 -17.55
CA LEU A 188 13.74 7.13 -17.91
C LEU A 188 14.28 5.86 -18.59
N ALA A 189 13.44 4.84 -18.82
CA ALA A 189 13.83 3.50 -19.26
C ALA A 189 14.91 2.83 -18.39
N GLN A 190 14.95 3.16 -17.09
CA GLN A 190 15.89 2.60 -16.11
C GLN A 190 15.24 1.45 -15.34
N TRP A 191 15.26 0.25 -15.93
CA TRP A 191 14.70 -0.94 -15.32
C TRP A 191 15.66 -2.14 -15.42
N PRO A 192 15.82 -2.96 -14.36
CA PRO A 192 15.23 -2.83 -13.03
C PRO A 192 15.89 -1.73 -12.18
N PRO A 193 15.25 -1.28 -11.07
CA PRO A 193 15.85 -0.30 -10.16
C PRO A 193 17.18 -0.78 -9.56
N LEU A 194 18.18 0.09 -9.53
CA LEU A 194 19.48 -0.14 -8.90
C LEU A 194 19.45 0.42 -7.44
N PRO A 195 19.62 -0.40 -6.39
CA PRO A 195 19.49 0.07 -5.00
C PRO A 195 20.45 1.20 -4.57
N ASP A 196 21.61 1.31 -5.21
CA ASP A 196 22.60 2.31 -4.85
C ASP A 196 22.23 3.71 -5.36
N THR A 197 21.77 3.80 -6.62
CA THR A 197 21.48 5.07 -7.31
C THR A 197 20.00 5.43 -7.37
N ASN A 198 19.10 4.44 -7.45
CA ASN A 198 17.67 4.68 -7.63
C ASN A 198 16.86 4.62 -6.32
N TYR A 199 17.40 4.05 -5.24
CA TYR A 199 16.74 4.14 -3.92
C TYR A 199 17.14 5.42 -3.19
N ARG A 200 16.15 6.26 -2.90
CA ARG A 200 16.25 7.32 -1.90
C ARG A 200 16.22 6.68 -0.51
N LYS A 201 17.22 6.95 0.32
CA LYS A 201 17.43 6.28 1.61
C LYS A 201 17.83 7.28 2.69
N GLY A 202 17.52 6.97 3.95
CA GLY A 202 17.93 7.81 5.07
C GLY A 202 17.73 7.15 6.42
N HIS A 203 18.43 7.69 7.41
CA HIS A 203 18.46 7.16 8.78
C HIS A 203 18.47 8.30 9.81
N TYR A 204 17.62 8.20 10.81
CA TYR A 204 17.44 9.21 11.86
C TYR A 204 17.60 8.59 13.25
N ILE A 205 18.44 9.22 14.08
CA ILE A 205 18.70 8.83 15.47
C ILE A 205 18.02 9.85 16.40
N VAL A 206 17.33 9.38 17.43
CA VAL A 206 16.67 10.25 18.43
C VAL A 206 17.70 10.74 19.45
N ALA A 207 17.99 12.06 19.40
CA ALA A 207 19.06 12.72 20.14
C ALA A 207 18.99 12.52 21.66
N GLU A 208 17.79 12.44 22.21
CA GLU A 208 17.56 12.29 23.64
C GLU A 208 18.03 10.93 24.18
N TYR A 209 18.07 9.90 23.32
CA TYR A 209 18.35 8.51 23.69
C TYR A 209 19.65 7.95 23.12
N ALA A 210 20.20 8.59 22.08
CA ALA A 210 21.51 8.30 21.52
C ALA A 210 22.56 8.11 22.64
N ASP A 211 23.31 7.01 22.57
CA ASP A 211 24.36 6.59 23.52
C ASP A 211 23.94 6.42 24.99
N LYS A 212 22.65 6.62 25.33
CA LYS A 212 22.10 6.46 26.69
C LYS A 212 21.24 5.21 26.85
N ILE A 213 20.62 4.75 25.77
CA ILE A 213 19.80 3.55 25.75
C ILE A 213 20.41 2.54 24.78
N THR A 214 20.85 1.41 25.33
CA THR A 214 21.31 0.25 24.56
C THR A 214 20.41 -0.94 24.90
N ASN A 215 19.84 -1.54 23.86
CA ASN A 215 19.08 -2.78 23.97
C ASN A 215 19.99 -3.96 24.32
N LYS A 216 19.47 -4.96 25.07
CA LYS A 216 20.25 -6.10 25.56
C LYS A 216 20.10 -7.34 24.68
N HIS A 217 18.89 -7.61 24.17
CA HIS A 217 18.60 -8.84 23.43
C HIS A 217 18.68 -8.66 21.91
N ARG A 218 18.47 -7.43 21.43
CA ARG A 218 18.61 -6.93 20.05
C ARG A 218 19.38 -5.61 20.11
N PRO A 219 20.71 -5.64 20.33
CA PRO A 219 21.50 -4.43 20.47
C PRO A 219 21.32 -3.53 19.25
N ASN A 220 21.04 -2.25 19.50
CA ASN A 220 20.82 -1.25 18.47
C ASN A 220 22.14 -0.56 18.09
N TYR A 221 22.32 -0.24 16.80
CA TYR A 221 23.58 0.29 16.27
C TYR A 221 23.38 1.61 15.50
N PRO A 222 23.03 2.72 16.19
CA PRO A 222 22.62 3.97 15.55
C PRO A 222 23.68 4.58 14.63
N TRP A 223 24.95 4.41 14.99
CA TRP A 223 26.10 4.95 14.27
C TRP A 223 26.67 4.03 13.18
N GLN A 224 26.07 2.85 12.95
CA GLN A 224 26.53 1.86 11.97
C GLN A 224 25.63 1.80 10.72
N TYR A 225 25.06 2.94 10.33
CA TYR A 225 24.34 3.06 9.07
C TYR A 225 25.32 2.94 7.90
N ALA A 226 25.17 1.88 7.11
CA ALA A 226 26.14 1.42 6.13
C ALA A 226 25.94 2.04 4.74
N PHE A 227 24.77 2.65 4.48
CA PHE A 227 24.33 3.06 3.14
C PHE A 227 24.18 4.58 2.97
N GLY A 228 24.68 5.38 3.92
CA GLY A 228 24.60 6.83 3.93
C GLY A 228 25.14 7.41 5.22
N ASP A 229 24.64 8.58 5.62
CA ASP A 229 25.01 9.26 6.87
C ASP A 229 23.78 9.40 7.77
N SER A 230 23.91 9.08 9.06
CA SER A 230 22.83 9.21 10.05
C SER A 230 22.58 10.68 10.42
N GLN A 231 21.32 11.08 10.51
CA GLN A 231 20.93 12.40 11.02
C GLN A 231 20.46 12.30 12.48
N VAL A 232 20.94 13.17 13.37
CA VAL A 232 20.52 13.21 14.77
C VAL A 232 19.41 14.25 14.91
N VAL A 233 18.25 13.84 15.44
CA VAL A 233 17.06 14.70 15.52
C VAL A 233 16.41 14.66 16.91
N PRO A 234 15.84 15.78 17.40
CA PRO A 234 15.04 15.76 18.63
C PRO A 234 13.80 14.88 18.45
N LYS A 235 13.44 14.12 19.49
CA LYS A 235 12.24 13.26 19.56
C LYS A 235 10.98 13.99 19.11
N ALA A 236 10.82 15.26 19.51
CA ALA A 236 9.67 16.09 19.16
C ALA A 236 9.55 16.39 17.65
N LYS A 237 10.65 16.24 16.87
CA LYS A 237 10.66 16.46 15.42
C LYS A 237 10.47 15.18 14.61
N LEU A 238 10.72 14.00 15.19
CA LEU A 238 10.64 12.74 14.46
C LEU A 238 9.27 12.51 13.78
N PRO A 239 8.10 12.68 14.44
CA PRO A 239 6.79 12.52 13.79
C PRO A 239 6.57 13.49 12.61
N GLN A 240 7.05 14.74 12.73
CA GLN A 240 6.96 15.75 11.66
C GLN A 240 7.79 15.32 10.43
N ILE A 241 8.99 14.77 10.64
CA ILE A 241 9.87 14.28 9.58
C ILE A 241 9.25 13.07 8.87
N ILE A 242 8.75 12.08 9.62
CA ILE A 242 8.13 10.89 9.02
C ILE A 242 6.89 11.27 8.22
N GLN A 243 6.02 12.11 8.77
CA GLN A 243 4.82 12.59 8.07
C GLN A 243 5.19 13.31 6.76
N ALA A 244 6.21 14.16 6.77
CA ALA A 244 6.68 14.89 5.59
C ALA A 244 7.24 13.95 4.50
N VAL A 245 8.03 12.94 4.86
CA VAL A 245 8.52 11.93 3.92
C VAL A 245 7.35 11.18 3.29
N ILE A 246 6.40 10.68 4.10
CA ILE A 246 5.22 9.94 3.60
C ILE A 246 4.36 10.83 2.68
N SER A 247 4.06 12.07 3.07
CA SER A 247 3.26 13.00 2.26
C SER A 247 3.96 13.43 0.96
N SER A 248 5.29 13.35 0.89
CA SER A 248 6.05 13.65 -0.35
C SER A 248 6.08 12.48 -1.36
N LEU A 249 5.49 11.34 -1.01
CA LEU A 249 5.46 10.12 -1.82
C LEU A 249 4.03 9.60 -2.08
N ALA A 250 3.08 9.94 -1.20
CA ALA A 250 1.68 9.58 -1.33
C ALA A 250 0.89 10.50 -2.27
N SER A 251 -0.01 9.90 -3.05
CA SER A 251 -1.07 10.62 -3.76
C SER A 251 -2.19 11.02 -2.79
N PRO A 252 -3.14 11.88 -3.20
CA PRO A 252 -4.36 12.14 -2.44
C PRO A 252 -5.13 10.86 -2.09
N ASP A 253 -5.88 10.95 -0.99
CA ASP A 253 -6.67 9.85 -0.44
C ASP A 253 -8.02 9.72 -1.17
N THR A 254 -8.37 8.52 -1.65
CA THR A 254 -9.55 8.27 -2.49
C THR A 254 -10.14 6.88 -2.25
N GLU A 255 -11.46 6.77 -2.19
CA GLU A 255 -12.15 5.49 -1.93
C GLU A 255 -12.12 4.51 -3.13
N THR A 256 -11.74 4.99 -4.32
CA THR A 256 -11.94 4.28 -5.60
C THR A 256 -10.66 3.89 -6.33
N ALA A 257 -9.49 4.38 -5.89
CA ALA A 257 -8.21 4.10 -6.52
C ALA A 257 -7.11 3.85 -5.48
N PRO A 258 -6.18 2.91 -5.72
CA PRO A 258 -5.04 2.68 -4.82
C PRO A 258 -4.09 3.88 -4.84
N ASN A 259 -3.50 4.19 -3.69
CA ASN A 259 -2.50 5.24 -3.60
C ASN A 259 -1.29 4.95 -4.51
N THR A 260 -0.57 5.99 -4.94
CA THR A 260 0.75 5.81 -5.58
C THR A 260 1.76 5.21 -4.61
N LEU A 261 1.62 5.44 -3.31
CA LEU A 261 2.49 4.91 -2.26
C LEU A 261 2.08 3.50 -1.82
N VAL A 262 3.06 2.61 -1.82
CA VAL A 262 3.01 1.26 -1.25
C VAL A 262 3.98 1.20 -0.07
N LEU A 263 3.48 0.88 1.13
CA LEU A 263 4.32 0.66 2.29
C LEU A 263 4.87 -0.76 2.28
N VAL A 264 6.17 -0.90 2.55
CA VAL A 264 6.90 -2.16 2.59
C VAL A 264 7.50 -2.33 3.99
N GLY A 265 7.52 -3.57 4.48
CA GLY A 265 8.24 -3.89 5.72
C GLY A 265 8.39 -5.39 5.91
N HIS A 266 8.94 -5.78 7.04
CA HIS A 266 9.02 -7.16 7.49
C HIS A 266 8.38 -7.23 8.88
N ASN A 267 7.26 -7.97 9.02
CA ASN A 267 6.39 -7.87 10.20
C ASN A 267 5.88 -6.42 10.44
N LEU A 268 5.27 -5.84 9.41
CA LEU A 268 4.91 -4.42 9.29
C LEU A 268 3.90 -3.95 10.37
N GLN A 269 3.22 -4.88 11.05
CA GLN A 269 2.24 -4.56 12.11
C GLN A 269 2.84 -3.70 13.24
N GLY A 270 4.09 -3.92 13.62
CA GLY A 270 4.78 -3.10 14.62
C GLY A 270 5.02 -1.67 14.15
N VAL A 271 5.44 -1.51 12.89
CA VAL A 271 5.66 -0.21 12.24
C VAL A 271 4.37 0.60 12.20
N LEU A 272 3.25 -0.01 11.75
CA LEU A 272 1.95 0.66 11.67
C LEU A 272 1.44 1.13 13.04
N ALA A 273 1.65 0.34 14.10
CA ALA A 273 1.29 0.74 15.46
C ALA A 273 2.07 1.99 15.92
N ARG A 274 3.38 2.08 15.62
CA ARG A 274 4.18 3.27 15.97
C ARG A 274 3.77 4.51 15.19
N LEU A 275 3.36 4.37 13.93
CA LEU A 275 2.83 5.49 13.15
C LEU A 275 1.54 6.07 13.78
N ASP A 276 0.60 5.21 14.21
CA ASP A 276 -0.59 5.68 14.92
C ASP A 276 -0.26 6.30 16.29
N GLU A 277 0.63 5.70 17.08
CA GLU A 277 1.05 6.26 18.37
C GLU A 277 1.66 7.66 18.22
N MET A 278 2.47 7.87 17.17
CA MET A 278 3.03 9.18 16.80
C MET A 278 2.03 10.13 16.13
N LYS A 279 0.78 9.70 15.93
CA LYS A 279 -0.31 10.44 15.26
C LYS A 279 0.01 10.85 13.81
N ILE A 280 0.83 10.04 13.14
CA ILE A 280 1.13 10.15 11.71
C ILE A 280 -0.06 9.58 10.94
N LYS A 281 -0.65 10.40 10.07
CA LYS A 281 -1.82 10.02 9.26
C LYS A 281 -1.37 9.38 7.96
N LEU A 282 -1.85 8.16 7.74
CA LEU A 282 -1.74 7.44 6.46
C LEU A 282 -3.05 7.58 5.69
N PRO A 283 -3.03 7.91 4.38
CA PRO A 283 -4.17 7.75 3.48
C PRO A 283 -4.78 6.35 3.56
N HIS A 284 -6.11 6.25 3.62
CA HIS A 284 -6.79 4.96 3.74
C HIS A 284 -6.62 4.09 2.50
N ASN A 285 -6.31 4.65 1.34
CA ASN A 285 -6.10 3.93 0.07
C ASN A 285 -4.68 3.38 -0.15
N ILE A 286 -3.77 3.51 0.82
CA ILE A 286 -2.43 2.90 0.77
C ILE A 286 -2.49 1.37 0.73
N LEU A 287 -1.59 0.79 -0.05
CA LEU A 287 -1.32 -0.65 -0.13
C LEU A 287 -0.14 -1.01 0.79
N THR A 288 -0.18 -2.18 1.43
CA THR A 288 0.84 -2.62 2.40
C THR A 288 1.37 -4.00 2.07
N ILE A 289 2.66 -4.11 1.74
CA ILE A 289 3.36 -5.38 1.52
C ILE A 289 4.17 -5.73 2.77
N ASP A 290 3.83 -6.85 3.40
CA ASP A 290 4.69 -7.46 4.40
C ASP A 290 5.53 -8.56 3.73
N THR A 291 6.84 -8.33 3.65
CA THR A 291 7.79 -9.26 3.05
C THR A 291 7.80 -10.62 3.75
N MET A 292 7.54 -10.70 5.06
CA MET A 292 7.43 -11.97 5.79
C MET A 292 6.24 -12.79 5.31
N VAL A 293 5.10 -12.13 5.07
CA VAL A 293 3.86 -12.78 4.63
C VAL A 293 3.94 -13.18 3.16
N TYR A 294 4.50 -12.30 2.31
CA TYR A 294 4.73 -12.58 0.89
C TYR A 294 5.73 -13.73 0.68
N GLU A 295 6.87 -13.71 1.39
CA GLU A 295 7.89 -14.77 1.39
C GLU A 295 7.28 -16.13 1.73
N ARG A 296 6.47 -16.19 2.80
CA ARG A 296 5.76 -17.41 3.20
C ARG A 296 4.80 -17.90 2.13
N ALA A 297 4.06 -17.00 1.48
CA ALA A 297 3.12 -17.36 0.41
C ALA A 297 3.86 -17.87 -0.84
N LEU A 298 4.99 -17.27 -1.22
CA LEU A 298 5.86 -17.77 -2.28
C LEU A 298 6.36 -19.19 -1.96
N TYR A 299 6.82 -19.43 -0.73
CA TYR A 299 7.30 -20.75 -0.30
C TYR A 299 6.17 -21.79 -0.27
N ALA A 300 5.01 -21.44 0.27
CA ALA A 300 3.84 -22.34 0.32
C ALA A 300 3.31 -22.73 -1.08
N ASN A 301 3.46 -21.84 -2.06
CA ASN A 301 3.13 -22.07 -3.46
C ASN A 301 4.29 -22.73 -4.26
N GLY A 302 5.36 -23.18 -3.61
CA GLY A 302 6.53 -23.81 -4.24
C GLY A 302 7.45 -22.86 -5.02
N GLN A 303 7.14 -21.56 -5.08
CA GLN A 303 7.85 -20.55 -5.88
C GLN A 303 9.23 -20.16 -5.33
N ARG A 304 9.64 -20.73 -4.18
CA ARG A 304 10.99 -20.61 -3.60
C ARG A 304 11.80 -21.92 -3.64
N GLY A 305 11.24 -22.99 -4.22
CA GLY A 305 11.82 -24.33 -4.19
C GLY A 305 11.87 -24.94 -2.78
N VAL A 306 12.61 -26.04 -2.64
CA VAL A 306 12.89 -26.64 -1.33
C VAL A 306 13.93 -25.79 -0.59
N MET A 307 13.59 -25.37 0.63
CA MET A 307 14.46 -24.56 1.48
C MET A 307 14.83 -25.34 2.74
N GLN A 308 16.04 -25.14 3.27
CA GLN A 308 16.44 -25.64 4.58
C GLN A 308 15.86 -24.74 5.69
N ASP A 309 15.64 -25.29 6.88
CA ASP A 309 15.19 -24.54 8.07
C ASP A 309 16.41 -23.89 8.75
N PRO A 310 16.58 -22.56 8.66
CA PRO A 310 17.76 -21.90 9.21
C PRO A 310 17.83 -21.97 10.74
N THR A 311 16.73 -22.33 11.42
CA THR A 311 16.69 -22.48 12.88
C THR A 311 17.00 -23.90 13.35
N LYS A 312 16.94 -24.91 12.47
CA LYS A 312 17.10 -26.33 12.84
C LYS A 312 18.30 -27.03 12.21
N GLY A 313 19.10 -26.32 11.42
CA GLY A 313 20.31 -26.82 10.76
C GLY A 313 20.07 -27.28 9.31
N PRO A 314 21.16 -27.50 8.55
CA PRO A 314 21.11 -27.71 7.10
C PRO A 314 20.35 -28.98 6.69
N ASP A 315 20.33 -30.02 7.54
CA ASP A 315 19.75 -31.32 7.17
C ASP A 315 18.21 -31.35 7.25
N LYS A 316 17.57 -30.27 7.71
CA LYS A 316 16.12 -30.21 7.90
C LYS A 316 15.49 -29.29 6.88
N ALA A 317 14.59 -29.83 6.06
CA ALA A 317 13.72 -29.05 5.21
C ALA A 317 12.83 -28.12 6.08
N ARG A 318 12.63 -26.90 5.58
CA ARG A 318 11.70 -25.93 6.16
C ARG A 318 10.27 -26.47 6.13
N ILE A 319 9.48 -26.12 7.14
CA ILE A 319 8.08 -26.55 7.25
C ILE A 319 7.19 -25.63 6.41
N ASN A 320 6.27 -26.18 5.62
CA ASN A 320 5.31 -25.39 4.84
C ASN A 320 4.48 -24.46 5.77
N GLY A 321 4.24 -23.22 5.33
CA GLY A 321 3.56 -22.20 6.14
C GLY A 321 4.38 -21.57 7.28
N SER A 322 5.62 -22.01 7.52
CA SER A 322 6.54 -21.29 8.42
C SER A 322 6.91 -19.91 7.88
N SER A 323 7.31 -18.98 8.75
CA SER A 323 7.82 -17.65 8.36
C SER A 323 9.31 -17.55 8.71
N LEU A 324 10.09 -16.83 7.90
CA LEU A 324 11.46 -16.48 8.24
C LEU A 324 11.50 -15.21 9.09
N SER A 325 12.53 -15.06 9.92
CA SER A 325 12.93 -13.73 10.41
C SER A 325 13.58 -12.93 9.27
N PHE A 326 13.83 -11.65 9.48
CA PHE A 326 14.34 -10.76 8.45
C PHE A 326 15.75 -11.18 7.97
N GLU A 327 16.62 -11.52 8.90
CA GLU A 327 17.99 -11.99 8.66
C GLU A 327 17.97 -13.33 7.91
N ASN A 328 17.05 -14.21 8.29
CA ASN A 328 16.86 -15.52 7.65
C ASN A 328 16.26 -15.40 6.24
N LEU A 329 15.37 -14.43 6.00
CA LEU A 329 14.92 -14.08 4.65
C LEU A 329 16.11 -13.65 3.81
N LEU A 330 16.93 -12.70 4.28
CA LEU A 330 18.10 -12.24 3.54
C LEU A 330 19.09 -13.37 3.25
N PHE A 331 19.44 -14.17 4.26
CA PHE A 331 20.28 -15.37 4.07
C PHE A 331 19.68 -16.34 3.04
N SER A 332 18.36 -16.52 3.02
CA SER A 332 17.71 -17.39 2.03
C SER A 332 17.84 -16.90 0.58
N LEU A 333 18.14 -15.62 0.35
CA LEU A 333 18.40 -15.06 -0.98
C LEU A 333 19.82 -15.35 -1.48
N THR A 334 20.75 -15.76 -0.60
CA THR A 334 22.14 -16.14 -0.96
C THR A 334 22.28 -17.61 -1.33
N LEU A 335 21.30 -18.45 -1.01
CA LEU A 335 21.35 -19.87 -1.28
C LEU A 335 21.13 -20.18 -2.77
N PRO A 336 22.00 -21.00 -3.40
CA PRO A 336 21.77 -21.49 -4.76
C PRO A 336 20.42 -22.22 -4.87
N GLY A 337 19.64 -21.92 -5.91
CA GLY A 337 18.36 -22.58 -6.18
C GLY A 337 17.10 -21.90 -5.63
N ALA A 338 17.20 -21.11 -4.55
CA ALA A 338 16.04 -20.42 -3.94
C ALA A 338 15.35 -19.37 -4.84
N ASN A 339 15.96 -19.08 -5.99
CA ASN A 339 15.60 -18.06 -6.98
C ASN A 339 15.30 -18.66 -8.38
N ASN A 340 15.55 -19.97 -8.59
CA ASN A 340 15.49 -20.63 -9.90
C ASN A 340 14.27 -21.54 -10.07
N ALA A 341 13.24 -21.38 -9.24
CA ALA A 341 11.94 -22.01 -9.47
C ALA A 341 11.26 -21.32 -10.67
N THR A 342 11.62 -21.76 -11.88
CA THR A 342 10.78 -21.52 -13.06
C THR A 342 9.36 -21.99 -12.73
N PRO A 343 8.32 -21.23 -13.11
CA PRO A 343 6.97 -21.69 -12.92
C PRO A 343 6.81 -22.98 -13.71
N VAL A 344 6.64 -24.09 -13.01
CA VAL A 344 6.28 -25.37 -13.64
C VAL A 344 4.91 -25.14 -14.24
N SER A 345 4.87 -24.86 -15.55
CA SER A 345 3.62 -24.80 -16.28
C SER A 345 2.96 -26.16 -16.12
N SER A 346 1.83 -26.19 -15.43
CA SER A 346 0.99 -27.38 -15.26
C SER A 346 0.32 -27.71 -16.59
N GLY A 347 1.13 -28.14 -17.56
CA GLY A 347 0.71 -28.58 -18.87
C GLY A 347 0.03 -29.93 -18.77
N THR A 348 -1.27 -29.91 -18.50
CA THR A 348 -2.15 -31.05 -18.75
C THR A 348 -1.98 -31.44 -20.22
N GLY A 349 -1.65 -32.71 -20.48
CA GLY A 349 -1.03 -33.09 -21.74
C GLY A 349 -1.94 -33.02 -22.97
N SER A 350 -1.32 -32.83 -24.12
CA SER A 350 -1.83 -33.33 -25.40
C SER A 350 -0.68 -34.03 -26.14
N SER A 351 -0.90 -35.30 -26.46
CA SER A 351 -0.02 -36.08 -27.32
C SER A 351 -0.02 -35.49 -28.74
N GLY A 352 1.14 -35.32 -29.37
CA GLY A 352 1.18 -34.82 -30.75
C GLY A 352 2.58 -34.43 -31.24
N ASP A 353 3.19 -35.35 -31.97
CA ASP A 353 4.28 -35.17 -32.93
C ASP A 353 5.68 -34.68 -32.52
N LYS A 354 6.64 -35.25 -33.25
CA LYS A 354 8.09 -35.13 -33.06
C LYS A 354 8.61 -34.08 -34.03
N GLU A 355 9.24 -33.03 -33.53
CA GLU A 355 10.20 -32.28 -34.35
C GLU A 355 11.49 -32.00 -33.56
N LYS A 356 12.63 -32.26 -34.22
CA LYS A 356 13.95 -32.27 -33.59
C LYS A 356 14.64 -30.91 -33.80
N ASP A 357 14.42 -29.97 -32.89
CA ASP A 357 15.31 -28.81 -32.78
C ASP A 357 16.01 -28.75 -31.42
N LYS A 358 17.22 -29.31 -31.38
CA LYS A 358 18.12 -29.28 -30.21
C LYS A 358 18.87 -27.96 -30.14
N SER A 359 18.18 -26.87 -29.84
CA SER A 359 18.84 -25.68 -29.30
C SER A 359 19.20 -25.94 -27.82
N PRO A 360 20.48 -26.01 -27.42
CA PRO A 360 20.84 -26.19 -26.03
C PRO A 360 20.50 -24.92 -25.24
N SER A 361 19.39 -24.96 -24.51
CA SER A 361 19.04 -23.92 -23.53
C SER A 361 20.10 -23.93 -22.42
N GLN A 362 21.08 -23.02 -22.55
CA GLN A 362 22.08 -22.80 -21.51
C GLN A 362 21.38 -22.24 -20.26
N THR A 363 21.07 -23.12 -19.31
CA THR A 363 20.61 -22.75 -17.98
C THR A 363 21.72 -21.97 -17.29
N GLN A 364 21.68 -20.64 -17.39
CA GLN A 364 22.69 -19.77 -16.77
C GLN A 364 22.67 -19.99 -15.25
N THR A 365 23.72 -20.61 -14.74
CA THR A 365 23.95 -20.78 -13.31
C THR A 365 24.29 -19.43 -12.70
N LEU A 366 23.27 -18.74 -12.19
CA LEU A 366 23.44 -17.49 -11.44
C LEU A 366 24.47 -17.69 -10.32
N ALA A 367 25.49 -16.83 -10.30
CA ALA A 367 26.52 -16.87 -9.26
C ALA A 367 25.90 -16.67 -7.86
N PRO A 368 26.46 -17.27 -6.80
CA PRO A 368 25.98 -17.06 -5.43
C PRO A 368 25.94 -15.58 -5.06
N LEU A 369 24.80 -15.14 -4.55
CA LEU A 369 24.59 -13.75 -4.15
C LEU A 369 25.35 -13.47 -2.84
N VAL A 370 26.33 -12.58 -2.87
CA VAL A 370 27.05 -12.16 -1.66
C VAL A 370 26.41 -10.89 -1.11
N LEU A 371 25.85 -10.97 0.09
CA LEU A 371 25.25 -9.81 0.77
C LEU A 371 26.33 -8.84 1.31
N PRO A 372 26.00 -7.56 1.47
CA PRO A 372 26.92 -6.59 2.06
C PRO A 372 27.14 -6.89 3.54
N GLN A 373 28.33 -6.59 4.06
CA GLN A 373 28.56 -6.56 5.50
C GLN A 373 28.01 -5.26 6.08
N TYR A 374 26.86 -5.34 6.76
CA TYR A 374 26.21 -4.23 7.44
C TYR A 374 25.83 -4.63 8.88
N ALA A 375 25.54 -3.66 9.75
CA ALA A 375 25.06 -3.93 11.10
C ALA A 375 23.54 -4.16 11.10
N PRO A 376 23.03 -5.37 11.45
CA PRO A 376 21.59 -5.58 11.67
C PRO A 376 21.12 -4.81 12.91
N HIS A 377 19.82 -4.51 13.02
CA HIS A 377 19.27 -3.65 14.08
C HIS A 377 19.85 -2.22 14.04
N ASN A 378 20.09 -1.75 12.83
CA ASN A 378 20.17 -0.33 12.49
C ASN A 378 18.99 -0.06 11.56
N SER A 379 18.05 0.78 11.99
CA SER A 379 16.77 0.93 11.28
C SER A 379 16.92 1.36 9.81
N GLY A 380 17.99 2.11 9.49
CA GLY A 380 18.33 2.53 8.13
C GLY A 380 18.83 1.39 7.26
N ASN A 381 19.68 0.52 7.79
CA ASN A 381 20.16 -0.69 7.12
C ASN A 381 19.01 -1.67 6.87
N ASP A 382 18.14 -1.87 7.86
CA ASP A 382 17.05 -2.84 7.75
C ASP A 382 16.00 -2.37 6.74
N ALA A 383 15.71 -1.07 6.67
CA ALA A 383 14.78 -0.52 5.68
C ALA A 383 15.27 -0.70 4.22
N ILE A 384 16.54 -0.38 3.93
CA ILE A 384 17.09 -0.56 2.56
C ILE A 384 17.20 -2.05 2.19
N MET A 385 17.63 -2.90 3.12
CA MET A 385 17.71 -4.34 2.88
C MET A 385 16.32 -4.98 2.75
N CYS A 386 15.28 -4.42 3.38
CA CYS A 386 13.89 -4.87 3.21
C CYS A 386 13.32 -4.52 1.84
N LEU A 387 13.59 -3.32 1.32
CA LEU A 387 13.20 -2.95 -0.05
C LEU A 387 13.96 -3.80 -1.08
N PHE A 388 15.25 -4.01 -0.88
CA PHE A 388 16.07 -4.91 -1.69
C PHE A 388 15.53 -6.35 -1.66
N ALA A 389 15.16 -6.87 -0.48
CA ALA A 389 14.59 -8.22 -0.36
C ALA A 389 13.27 -8.35 -1.14
N LEU A 390 12.38 -7.35 -1.06
CA LEU A 390 11.16 -7.33 -1.88
C LEU A 390 11.49 -7.35 -3.37
N GLN A 391 12.37 -6.46 -3.84
CA GLN A 391 12.76 -6.41 -5.23
C GLN A 391 13.41 -7.73 -5.68
N ARG A 392 14.29 -8.34 -4.87
CA ARG A 392 14.96 -9.59 -5.19
C ARG A 392 14.00 -10.79 -5.26
N LEU A 393 12.93 -10.80 -4.44
CA LEU A 393 11.85 -11.80 -4.51
C LEU A 393 10.98 -11.66 -5.77
N LEU A 394 10.93 -10.46 -6.37
CA LEU A 394 10.17 -10.17 -7.60
C LEU A 394 11.04 -10.33 -8.86
N GLU A 395 12.30 -9.91 -8.79
CA GLU A 395 13.26 -9.82 -9.90
C GLU A 395 14.60 -10.51 -9.55
N PRO A 396 14.60 -11.86 -9.41
CA PRO A 396 15.76 -12.63 -8.94
C PRO A 396 16.96 -12.63 -9.90
N ALA A 397 16.79 -12.28 -11.18
CA ALA A 397 17.91 -12.18 -12.11
C ALA A 397 18.52 -10.76 -12.15
N GLY A 398 17.68 -9.73 -12.12
CA GLY A 398 18.08 -8.36 -12.45
C GLY A 398 18.50 -7.47 -11.27
N THR A 399 18.17 -7.84 -10.03
CA THR A 399 18.41 -6.97 -8.86
C THR A 399 19.87 -7.07 -8.36
N PRO A 400 20.71 -6.02 -8.48
CA PRO A 400 22.06 -6.04 -7.92
C PRO A 400 22.05 -5.80 -6.41
N VAL A 401 23.11 -6.25 -5.74
CA VAL A 401 23.27 -6.10 -4.28
C VAL A 401 23.62 -4.64 -3.94
N PRO A 402 22.98 -4.02 -2.92
CA PRO A 402 23.36 -2.68 -2.45
C PRO A 402 24.79 -2.64 -1.92
N THR A 403 25.57 -1.62 -2.28
CA THR A 403 26.95 -1.46 -1.81
C THR A 403 27.04 -0.64 -0.53
N VAL A 404 27.96 -1.04 0.35
CA VAL A 404 28.22 -0.34 1.61
C VAL A 404 29.21 0.80 1.36
N LYS A 405 28.87 1.98 1.89
CA LYS A 405 29.77 3.13 1.95
C LYS A 405 31.00 2.72 2.76
N LYS A 406 32.14 2.52 2.09
CA LYS A 406 33.43 2.27 2.77
C LYS A 406 33.62 3.36 3.81
N ALA A 407 33.79 2.97 5.08
CA ALA A 407 33.96 3.91 6.18
C ALA A 407 35.23 4.74 5.98
N GLY A 408 35.07 5.93 5.39
CA GLY A 408 36.12 6.94 5.32
C GLY A 408 36.55 7.27 6.74
N LYS A 409 37.86 7.36 6.99
CA LYS A 409 38.46 7.52 8.33
C LYS A 409 38.18 8.90 9.00
N SER A 410 37.14 9.63 8.59
CA SER A 410 37.04 11.09 8.74
C SER A 410 35.97 11.63 9.70
N SER A 411 34.93 10.87 10.07
CA SER A 411 33.75 11.46 10.75
C SER A 411 33.89 11.71 12.25
N LYS A 412 34.63 10.88 13.01
CA LYS A 412 34.77 11.06 14.47
C LYS A 412 35.52 12.33 14.88
N ALA A 413 36.37 12.89 14.00
CA ALA A 413 37.10 14.14 14.29
C ALA A 413 36.20 15.38 14.17
N ALA A 414 35.24 15.40 13.24
CA ALA A 414 34.43 16.58 12.94
C ALA A 414 33.43 16.94 14.05
N VAL A 415 32.79 15.94 14.67
CA VAL A 415 31.81 16.18 15.76
C VAL A 415 32.51 16.59 17.06
N ALA A 416 33.69 16.02 17.34
CA ALA A 416 34.50 16.43 18.49
C ALA A 416 34.99 17.90 18.36
N ALA A 417 35.30 18.36 17.15
CA ALA A 417 35.72 19.73 16.90
C ALA A 417 34.61 20.77 17.16
N MET A 418 33.32 20.42 16.95
CA MET A 418 32.19 21.33 17.18
C MET A 418 31.82 21.53 18.66
N MET A 419 32.36 20.74 19.60
CA MET A 419 32.10 20.89 21.04
C MET A 419 33.26 21.50 21.85
N MET A 420 34.35 21.93 21.18
CA MET A 420 35.61 22.35 21.84
C MET A 420 36.09 23.76 21.46
N GLY A 421 35.18 24.69 21.16
CA GLY A 421 35.62 26.01 20.66
C GLY A 421 34.60 27.15 20.66
N VAL A 422 34.12 27.56 21.85
CA VAL A 422 33.63 28.95 22.04
C VAL A 422 34.35 29.55 23.26
N PRO A 423 35.29 30.49 23.07
CA PRO A 423 35.91 31.18 24.20
C PRO A 423 34.90 32.09 24.89
N MET A 424 34.75 31.93 26.20
CA MET A 424 33.91 32.80 27.04
C MET A 424 34.48 34.21 27.07
N VAL A 425 33.77 35.17 26.47
CA VAL A 425 34.09 36.61 26.61
C VAL A 425 33.31 37.15 27.83
N PRO A 426 33.95 37.80 28.81
CA PRO A 426 33.25 38.32 29.97
C PRO A 426 32.45 39.59 29.62
N MET A 427 31.14 39.58 29.83
CA MET A 427 30.30 40.79 29.73
C MET A 427 30.40 41.62 31.02
N ALA A 428 30.63 42.93 30.84
CA ALA A 428 30.58 43.92 31.92
C ALA A 428 29.12 44.38 32.19
N PRO A 429 28.79 44.83 33.42
CA PRO A 429 27.45 45.29 33.77
C PRO A 429 27.18 46.72 33.26
N MET A 430 25.97 46.97 32.75
CA MET A 430 25.47 48.32 32.46
C MET A 430 24.54 48.85 33.55
N PRO A 431 24.60 50.15 33.91
CA PRO A 431 23.70 50.78 34.87
C PRO A 431 22.39 51.25 34.23
N MET A 432 21.29 51.20 34.99
CA MET A 432 19.97 51.74 34.63
C MET A 432 19.81 53.17 35.14
N ALA A 433 19.36 54.11 34.31
CA ALA A 433 18.98 55.47 34.74
C ALA A 433 17.96 56.15 33.80
N GLY A 434 16.97 56.84 34.40
CA GLY A 434 16.39 58.08 33.86
C GLY A 434 15.21 58.00 32.86
N MET A 435 14.04 58.48 33.30
CA MET A 435 12.93 59.05 32.48
C MET A 435 13.34 60.46 31.92
N PRO A 436 12.52 61.25 31.13
CA PRO A 436 11.07 61.16 30.86
C PRO A 436 10.50 61.58 29.46
N MET A 437 9.18 61.37 29.29
CA MET A 437 8.13 62.16 28.60
C MET A 437 8.46 63.17 27.45
N SER A 438 7.85 62.98 26.26
CA SER A 438 7.11 64.03 25.50
C SER A 438 6.35 63.50 24.26
N MET A 439 5.13 64.00 24.01
CA MET A 439 4.36 63.87 22.74
C MET A 439 4.68 65.03 21.78
N PRO A 440 4.50 64.92 20.44
CA PRO A 440 3.22 65.38 19.82
C PRO A 440 2.75 64.71 18.49
N MET A 441 1.43 64.53 18.37
CA MET A 441 0.48 64.84 17.26
C MET A 441 0.77 64.62 15.74
N MET A 442 -0.34 64.25 15.04
CA MET A 442 -0.76 64.49 13.62
C MET A 442 -0.47 63.49 12.49
N GLY A 443 -1.45 63.34 11.57
CA GLY A 443 -1.37 62.71 10.24
C GLY A 443 -2.17 61.40 10.07
N MET A 444 -3.50 61.41 9.89
CA MET A 444 -4.29 61.56 8.64
C MET A 444 -4.15 60.46 7.55
N ASN A 445 -5.30 60.18 6.94
CA ASN A 445 -5.61 59.31 5.78
C ASN A 445 -5.62 57.78 6.04
N ASN A 446 -6.75 57.06 6.01
CA ASN A 446 -7.89 57.00 5.07
C ASN A 446 -7.59 56.28 3.75
N MET A 447 -7.97 54.99 3.65
CA MET A 447 -8.60 54.43 2.44
C MET A 447 -9.33 53.11 2.74
N SER A 448 -10.48 52.94 2.08
CA SER A 448 -11.40 51.81 2.18
C SER A 448 -11.47 51.02 0.87
N MET A 449 -11.55 49.69 0.94
CA MET A 449 -12.23 48.78 -0.01
C MET A 449 -12.47 47.46 0.76
N SER A 450 -13.68 46.96 1.02
CA SER A 450 -14.89 46.74 0.21
C SER A 450 -14.85 45.50 -0.70
N LEU A 451 -15.64 44.49 -0.28
CA LEU A 451 -16.34 43.38 -0.95
C LEU A 451 -16.11 43.06 -2.44
N GLY A 452 -16.24 41.76 -2.76
CA GLY A 452 -16.51 41.23 -4.12
C GLY A 452 -16.10 39.75 -4.27
N VAL A 453 -16.84 38.78 -3.72
CA VAL A 453 -17.97 38.05 -4.36
C VAL A 453 -17.55 37.01 -5.40
N SER A 454 -17.92 35.77 -5.06
CA SER A 454 -18.18 34.55 -5.84
C SER A 454 -18.21 34.60 -7.38
N GLY A 455 -17.66 33.55 -8.01
CA GLY A 455 -17.92 33.18 -9.40
C GLY A 455 -17.79 31.67 -9.62
N ALA A 456 -18.87 31.02 -10.06
CA ALA A 456 -18.89 29.60 -10.43
C ALA A 456 -18.86 29.44 -11.95
N MET A 457 -18.25 28.35 -12.45
CA MET A 457 -18.46 27.83 -13.81
C MET A 457 -18.66 26.31 -13.69
N ALA A 458 -19.74 25.69 -14.17
CA ALA A 458 -20.35 25.70 -15.50
C ALA A 458 -19.57 24.82 -16.50
N MET A 459 -20.13 23.63 -16.77
CA MET A 459 -19.59 22.62 -17.69
C MET A 459 -19.92 22.97 -19.15
N GLY A 460 -18.92 22.89 -20.03
CA GLY A 460 -19.08 22.99 -21.48
C GLY A 460 -18.75 21.66 -22.17
N ILE A 461 -19.71 21.09 -22.90
CA ILE A 461 -19.51 19.93 -23.77
C ILE A 461 -19.04 20.42 -25.14
N GLY A 462 -17.97 19.84 -25.70
CA GLY A 462 -17.46 20.17 -27.03
C GLY A 462 -16.84 18.97 -27.73
N ASN A 463 -17.56 18.41 -28.71
CA ASN A 463 -17.01 17.50 -29.71
C ASN A 463 -16.38 18.29 -30.86
N GLY A 464 -15.32 17.76 -31.48
CA GLY A 464 -15.13 17.95 -32.93
C GLY A 464 -13.73 18.26 -33.44
N MET A 465 -13.28 17.38 -34.35
CA MET A 465 -12.32 17.62 -35.44
C MET A 465 -10.86 17.93 -35.10
N GLY A 466 -9.95 17.16 -35.70
CA GLY A 466 -8.50 17.40 -35.68
C GLY A 466 -7.94 17.72 -37.08
N VAL A 467 -6.77 18.35 -37.12
CA VAL A 467 -5.92 18.59 -38.30
C VAL A 467 -4.44 18.72 -37.82
N PRO A 468 -3.40 18.83 -38.67
CA PRO A 468 -2.59 17.69 -39.11
C PRO A 468 -1.11 17.70 -38.63
N PHE A 469 -0.36 16.68 -39.05
CA PHE A 469 1.11 16.64 -39.05
C PHE A 469 1.76 17.81 -39.82
N PRO A 470 2.98 18.22 -39.42
CA PRO A 470 4.00 18.67 -40.35
C PRO A 470 5.23 17.73 -40.39
N GLN A 471 5.78 17.53 -41.58
CA GLN A 471 7.08 16.89 -41.78
C GLN A 471 8.24 17.89 -41.60
N GLY A 472 9.38 17.37 -41.15
CA GLY A 472 10.68 17.72 -41.75
C GLY A 472 11.42 18.97 -41.27
N ALA A 473 12.38 18.76 -40.37
CA ALA A 473 13.60 19.56 -40.33
C ALA A 473 14.78 18.67 -39.92
N SER A 474 15.82 18.63 -40.77
CA SER A 474 17.09 17.95 -40.50
C SER A 474 18.09 18.89 -39.82
N ARG A 475 19.28 18.36 -39.46
CA ARG A 475 20.53 19.06 -39.09
C ARG A 475 20.76 19.39 -37.60
N SER A 476 21.45 18.50 -36.90
CA SER A 476 22.89 18.72 -36.55
C SER A 476 23.44 17.60 -35.65
N GLN A 477 24.66 17.14 -35.93
CA GLN A 477 25.42 16.29 -35.00
C GLN A 477 26.02 17.17 -33.90
N ALA A 478 25.52 17.03 -32.67
CA ALA A 478 26.18 17.55 -31.47
C ALA A 478 26.78 16.38 -30.69
N LYS A 479 28.04 16.51 -30.28
CA LYS A 479 28.80 15.47 -29.56
C LYS A 479 28.11 15.12 -28.24
N SER A 480 27.83 13.84 -28.01
CA SER A 480 27.31 13.33 -26.75
C SER A 480 28.28 13.60 -25.61
N ARG A 481 27.87 14.45 -24.66
CA ARG A 481 28.48 14.48 -23.32
C ARG A 481 28.04 13.23 -22.55
N PRO A 482 28.88 12.67 -21.67
CA PRO A 482 28.45 11.59 -20.78
C PRO A 482 27.32 12.09 -19.87
N THR A 483 26.29 11.28 -19.71
CA THR A 483 25.16 11.57 -18.84
C THR A 483 25.63 11.61 -17.39
N THR A 484 25.63 12.81 -16.80
CA THR A 484 25.83 12.97 -15.36
C THR A 484 24.71 12.25 -14.62
N VAL A 485 25.07 11.32 -13.73
CA VAL A 485 24.12 10.61 -12.86
C VAL A 485 23.32 11.65 -12.08
N TYR A 486 22.01 11.71 -12.33
CA TYR A 486 21.12 12.68 -11.69
C TYR A 486 20.85 12.24 -10.24
N ASP A 487 21.54 12.88 -9.29
CA ASP A 487 21.45 12.52 -7.87
C ASP A 487 20.21 13.15 -7.19
N LEU A 488 19.14 12.37 -7.15
CA LEU A 488 17.87 12.69 -6.48
C LEU A 488 18.02 12.91 -4.96
N ALA A 489 19.14 12.54 -4.32
CA ALA A 489 19.34 12.84 -2.90
C ALA A 489 19.50 14.35 -2.64
N SER A 490 19.95 15.11 -3.64
CA SER A 490 20.18 16.55 -3.53
C SER A 490 18.89 17.40 -3.48
N GLU A 491 17.76 16.87 -3.97
CA GLU A 491 16.48 17.60 -4.12
C GLU A 491 15.88 18.09 -2.78
N PHE A 492 16.29 17.52 -1.65
CA PHE A 492 15.84 17.92 -0.30
C PHE A 492 16.91 18.66 0.52
N GLY A 493 18.13 18.79 0.01
CA GLY A 493 19.26 19.41 0.73
C GLY A 493 19.15 20.92 0.94
N GLN A 494 18.15 21.59 0.36
CA GLN A 494 17.98 23.04 0.40
C GLN A 494 16.77 23.55 1.20
N MET A 495 16.00 22.68 1.87
CA MET A 495 14.98 23.13 2.84
C MET A 495 15.62 23.54 4.17
N GLN A 496 16.46 24.57 4.15
CA GLN A 496 16.96 25.22 5.35
C GLN A 496 15.79 25.98 6.00
N MET A 497 15.17 25.38 7.01
CA MET A 497 14.06 26.00 7.75
C MET A 497 14.55 27.25 8.50
N GLN A 498 14.31 28.41 7.91
CA GLN A 498 14.62 29.71 8.47
C GLN A 498 13.67 29.99 9.65
N LEU A 499 14.14 29.71 10.87
CA LEU A 499 13.40 29.94 12.10
C LEU A 499 13.35 31.43 12.43
N SER A 500 12.30 32.12 11.97
CA SER A 500 11.93 33.45 12.49
C SER A 500 11.11 33.30 13.77
N ALA A 501 11.52 33.99 14.83
CA ALA A 501 10.88 33.94 16.14
C ALA A 501 10.16 35.25 16.45
N SER A 502 8.83 35.21 16.47
CA SER A 502 7.95 36.10 17.25
C SER A 502 6.52 35.49 17.26
N GLY A 503 5.74 35.54 18.33
CA GLY A 503 5.97 36.15 19.64
C GLY A 503 4.91 37.20 19.98
N GLY A 504 3.67 36.79 20.22
CA GLY A 504 2.59 37.72 20.60
C GLY A 504 1.25 37.02 20.81
N ALA A 505 0.76 36.96 22.04
CA ALA A 505 -0.55 36.42 22.39
C ALA A 505 -1.60 37.55 22.49
N GLY A 506 -2.85 37.25 22.11
CA GLY A 506 -3.99 38.15 22.28
C GLY A 506 -5.24 37.36 22.62
N ALA A 507 -5.75 37.51 23.84
CA ALA A 507 -6.97 36.87 24.30
C ALA A 507 -8.11 37.90 24.39
N SER A 508 -9.34 37.52 24.03
CA SER A 508 -10.52 38.34 24.29
C SER A 508 -11.78 37.50 24.53
N ARG A 509 -12.32 37.68 25.74
CA ARG A 509 -13.72 37.46 26.17
C ARG A 509 -14.69 38.23 25.23
N VAL A 510 -16.01 38.06 25.18
CA VAL A 510 -17.05 37.35 26.00
C VAL A 510 -18.06 36.70 24.98
N PRO A 511 -19.33 36.28 25.25
CA PRO A 511 -20.22 36.38 26.42
C PRO A 511 -20.66 35.00 26.99
N ASN A 512 -21.93 34.88 27.40
CA ASN A 512 -22.57 33.82 28.18
C ASN A 512 -24.07 33.78 27.78
N LEU A 513 -24.70 32.60 27.59
CA LEU A 513 -26.17 32.45 27.54
C LEU A 513 -26.63 30.97 27.57
N GLY A 514 -27.58 30.64 28.46
CA GLY A 514 -28.52 29.49 28.44
C GLY A 514 -27.93 28.07 28.29
N SER A 515 -27.84 27.22 29.32
CA SER A 515 -28.93 26.64 30.13
C SER A 515 -30.08 26.00 29.33
N TYR A 516 -29.97 24.69 29.09
CA TYR A 516 -31.04 23.69 29.30
C TYR A 516 -30.36 22.33 29.53
N GLY A 517 -30.71 21.64 30.61
CA GLY A 517 -30.18 20.31 30.92
C GLY A 517 -31.19 19.21 30.67
N TYR A 518 -30.72 17.98 30.45
CA TYR A 518 -31.46 16.78 30.81
C TYR A 518 -30.51 15.70 31.37
N SER A 519 -31.00 15.00 32.39
CA SER A 519 -30.28 13.98 33.13
C SER A 519 -30.41 12.61 32.46
N SER A 520 -29.37 11.78 32.54
CA SER A 520 -29.57 10.34 32.78
C SER A 520 -28.33 9.71 33.43
N THR A 521 -28.50 9.18 34.64
CA THR A 521 -27.50 8.45 35.43
C THR A 521 -27.55 6.95 35.17
N SER A 522 -26.38 6.29 35.09
CA SER A 522 -26.22 4.83 35.21
C SER A 522 -24.80 4.53 35.73
N LEU A 523 -24.60 4.45 37.04
CA LEU A 523 -24.65 3.21 37.85
C LEU A 523 -23.67 2.11 37.36
N ARG A 524 -22.46 2.12 37.93
CA ARG A 524 -21.53 0.99 37.97
C ARG A 524 -21.82 0.09 39.18
N PRO A 525 -21.77 -1.24 39.05
CA PRO A 525 -21.44 -2.14 40.16
C PRO A 525 -19.90 -2.37 40.25
N PRO A 526 -19.33 -2.60 41.44
CA PRO A 526 -17.93 -3.00 41.64
C PRO A 526 -17.77 -4.52 41.89
N LEU A 527 -16.51 -4.94 42.14
CA LEU A 527 -16.04 -6.31 42.49
C LEU A 527 -15.99 -7.29 41.29
N GLY A 528 -15.02 -8.21 41.20
CA GLY A 528 -13.85 -8.43 42.05
C GLY A 528 -13.14 -9.77 41.74
N ALA A 529 -12.02 -10.02 42.43
CA ALA A 529 -11.26 -11.28 42.46
C ALA A 529 -10.55 -11.73 41.16
N GLY A 530 -9.25 -12.08 41.29
CA GLY A 530 -8.42 -12.53 40.18
C GLY A 530 -8.57 -14.03 39.87
N SER A 531 -8.09 -14.43 38.69
CA SER A 531 -7.84 -15.84 38.36
C SER A 531 -6.37 -16.06 37.99
N LYS A 532 -5.85 -17.22 38.40
CA LYS A 532 -4.42 -17.56 38.33
C LYS A 532 -4.03 -18.03 36.92
N ARG A 533 -2.75 -17.86 36.59
CA ARG A 533 -2.10 -18.66 35.53
C ARG A 533 -2.32 -20.15 35.82
N MET A 534 -2.72 -20.90 34.80
CA MET A 534 -2.66 -22.36 34.76
C MET A 534 -1.82 -22.78 33.54
N HIS A 535 -1.14 -23.92 33.68
CA HIS A 535 -0.12 -24.40 32.75
C HIS A 535 -0.71 -25.24 31.60
N SER A 536 0.10 -25.38 30.54
CA SER A 536 0.19 -26.49 29.58
C SER A 536 -0.92 -27.56 29.59
N PHE A 537 -1.59 -27.73 28.44
CA PHE A 537 -2.21 -29.01 28.08
C PHE A 537 -1.24 -29.88 27.26
N PRO A 538 -1.18 -31.20 27.50
CA PRO A 538 -0.33 -32.13 26.75
C PRO A 538 -0.98 -32.62 25.44
N ASN A 539 -0.15 -33.08 24.50
CA ASN A 539 -0.60 -33.78 23.29
C ASN A 539 -1.28 -35.12 23.63
N PRO A 540 -2.36 -35.51 22.93
CA PRO A 540 -2.81 -36.90 22.92
C PRO A 540 -1.82 -37.76 22.12
N LYS A 541 -1.59 -38.99 22.60
CA LYS A 541 -0.80 -40.00 21.90
C LYS A 541 -1.59 -40.56 20.71
N THR A 542 -0.93 -40.74 19.57
CA THR A 542 -1.39 -41.69 18.55
C THR A 542 -0.98 -43.09 18.98
N GLU A 543 -1.96 -43.94 19.27
CA GLU A 543 -1.75 -45.39 19.35
C GLU A 543 -1.79 -45.99 17.94
N ALA A 544 -0.97 -47.00 17.71
CA ALA A 544 -0.92 -47.77 16.48
C ALA A 544 -1.46 -49.18 16.75
N LEU A 545 -2.37 -49.62 15.88
CA LEU A 545 -2.91 -50.96 15.60
C LEU A 545 -3.81 -50.74 14.37
N GLU A 546 -3.82 -51.56 13.31
CA GLU A 546 -3.22 -52.87 13.08
C GLU A 546 -2.83 -53.00 11.59
#